data_AF-A0A954K437-F1
#
_entry.id   AF-A0A954K437-F1
#
_cell.length_a   1.000
_cell.length_b   1.000
_cell.length_c   1.000
_cell.angle_alpha   90.00
_cell.angle_beta   90.00
_cell.angle_gamma   90.00
#
_symmetry.space_group_name_H-M   'P 1'
#
loop_
_entity.id
_entity.type
_entity.pdbx_description
1 polymer ?
#
loop_
_entity_poly.entity_id
_entity_poly.type
_entity_poly.pdbx_seq_one_letter_code
_entity_poly.pdbx_strand_id
1 'polypeptide(L)' 'MYGSFVPRTLLVGFSILSIVTLAVPLSAEKPGTTPPVDFEKSVRPLFTRYCQDCHGPDAREGGLRLTNRKNIL' A
#
# COMPACT_ATOMS: atom_id res chain seq x y z
N MET A 1 44.52 -24.65 21.97
CA MET A 1 45.14 -24.05 20.76
C MET A 1 44.67 -24.84 19.55
N TYR A 2 43.51 -24.50 18.98
CA TYR A 2 43.04 -25.10 17.73
C TYR A 2 43.07 -24.00 16.68
N GLY A 3 44.20 -23.89 15.98
CA GLY A 3 44.35 -22.99 14.84
C GLY A 3 43.52 -23.54 13.69
N SER A 4 42.35 -22.97 13.47
CA SER A 4 41.44 -23.36 12.40
C SER A 4 42.07 -23.05 11.04
N PHE A 5 42.76 -24.03 10.45
CA PHE A 5 43.14 -24.02 9.04
C PHE A 5 41.87 -24.12 8.19
N VAL A 6 41.22 -22.98 7.93
CA VAL A 6 40.10 -22.89 6.99
C VAL A 6 40.69 -22.90 5.58
N PRO A 7 40.53 -23.98 4.78
CA PRO A 7 41.07 -24.03 3.43
C PRO A 7 40.50 -22.91 2.57
N ARG A 8 41.35 -22.26 1.75
CA ARG A 8 40.95 -21.14 0.87
C ARG A 8 39.73 -21.46 -0.01
N THR A 9 39.53 -22.73 -0.34
CA THR A 9 38.37 -23.23 -1.10
C THR A 9 37.03 -23.01 -0.37
N LEU A 10 37.01 -23.15 0.96
CA LEU A 10 35.81 -22.87 1.77
C LEU A 10 35.52 -21.37 1.86
N LEU A 11 36.57 -20.54 1.93
CA LEU A 11 36.42 -19.07 1.98
C LEU A 11 35.92 -18.51 0.63
N VAL A 12 36.39 -19.07 -0.49
CA VAL A 12 35.92 -18.73 -1.84
C VAL A 12 34.48 -19.24 -2.07
N GLY A 13 34.16 -20.46 -1.65
CA GLY A 13 32.80 -21.02 -1.78
C GLY A 13 31.75 -20.23 -0.99
N PHE A 14 32.08 -19.78 0.22
CA PHE A 14 31.19 -18.95 1.04
C PHE A 14 30.97 -17.56 0.42
N SER A 15 32.03 -16.99 -0.18
CA SER A 15 31.96 -15.70 -0.89
C SER A 15 31.06 -15.76 -2.12
N ILE A 16 31.14 -16.83 -2.91
CA ILE A 16 30.29 -17.02 -4.10
C ILE A 16 28.82 -17.23 -3.71
N LEU A 17 28.55 -18.00 -2.65
CA LEU A 17 27.19 -18.25 -2.16
C LEU A 17 26.52 -16.95 -1.66
N SER A 18 27.29 -16.06 -1.03
CA SER A 18 26.80 -14.77 -0.53
C SER A 18 26.47 -13.77 -1.65
N ILE A 19 27.04 -13.92 -2.84
CA ILE A 19 26.76 -13.07 -4.01
C ILE A 19 25.45 -13.51 -4.70
N VAL A 20 25.17 -14.82 -4.72
CA VAL A 20 23.98 -15.38 -5.40
C VAL A 20 22.66 -14.97 -4.73
N THR A 21 22.65 -14.74 -3.42
CA THR A 21 21.42 -14.32 -2.70
C THR A 21 21.03 -12.86 -2.95
N LEU A 22 21.94 -12.01 -3.43
CA LEU A 22 21.68 -10.58 -3.66
C LEU A 22 20.97 -10.29 -4.99
N ALA A 23 20.85 -11.28 -5.87
CA ALA A 23 20.39 -11.11 -7.24
C ALA A 23 18.90 -11.45 -7.46
N VAL A 24 18.12 -11.69 -6.41
CA VAL A 24 16.67 -11.94 -6.56
C VAL A 24 15.98 -10.60 -6.82
N PRO A 25 15.45 -10.35 -8.04
CA PRO A 25 14.67 -9.15 -8.27
C PRO A 25 13.38 -9.25 -7.45
N LEU A 26 13.12 -8.22 -6.64
CA LEU A 26 11.81 -8.01 -6.03
C LEU A 26 10.84 -7.70 -7.17
N SER A 27 10.10 -8.72 -7.64
CA SER A 27 9.00 -8.51 -8.58
C SER A 27 7.95 -7.65 -7.89
N ALA A 28 7.89 -6.37 -8.25
CA ALA A 28 6.77 -5.53 -7.90
C ALA A 28 5.54 -6.04 -8.67
N GLU A 29 4.53 -6.50 -7.95
CA GLU A 29 3.23 -6.83 -8.52
C GLU A 29 2.74 -5.60 -9.28
N LYS A 30 2.55 -5.75 -10.60
CA LYS A 30 2.05 -4.66 -11.44
C LYS A 30 0.68 -4.28 -10.88
N PRO A 31 0.39 -2.99 -10.60
CA PRO A 31 -0.92 -2.59 -10.15
C PRO A 31 -1.95 -3.16 -11.11
N GLY A 32 -2.81 -4.04 -10.62
CA GLY A 32 -3.88 -4.63 -11.42
C GLY A 32 -4.67 -3.49 -12.08
N THR A 33 -5.08 -3.68 -13.33
CA THR A 33 -5.94 -2.72 -14.03
C THR A 33 -7.32 -2.74 -13.38
N THR A 34 -7.44 -2.03 -12.26
CA THR A 34 -8.72 -1.84 -11.60
C THR A 34 -9.49 -0.82 -12.44
N PRO A 35 -10.71 -1.15 -12.90
CA PRO A 35 -11.53 -0.18 -13.61
C PRO A 35 -11.70 1.10 -12.77
N PRO A 36 -11.74 2.28 -13.40
CA PRO A 36 -11.95 3.53 -12.67
C PRO A 36 -13.30 3.47 -11.94
N VAL A 37 -13.29 3.86 -10.67
CA VAL A 37 -14.50 3.93 -9.86
C VAL A 37 -15.32 5.16 -10.27
N ASP A 38 -16.55 4.93 -10.72
CA ASP A 38 -17.54 5.99 -10.97
C ASP A 38 -18.10 6.47 -9.62
N PHE A 39 -17.80 7.72 -9.26
CA PHE A 39 -18.22 8.30 -7.98
C PHE A 39 -19.75 8.34 -7.85
N GLU A 40 -20.47 8.74 -8.91
CA GLU A 40 -21.92 8.93 -8.87
C GLU A 40 -22.64 7.59 -8.66
N LYS A 41 -22.12 6.52 -9.28
CA LYS A 41 -22.73 5.19 -9.19
C LYS A 41 -22.28 4.41 -7.96
N SER A 42 -21.01 4.53 -7.57
CA SER A 42 -20.43 3.64 -6.56
C SER A 42 -20.29 4.28 -5.19
N VAL A 43 -20.09 5.60 -5.11
CA VAL A 43 -19.72 6.27 -3.85
C VAL A 43 -20.84 7.16 -3.32
N ARG A 44 -21.45 7.99 -4.18
CA ARG A 44 -22.52 8.92 -3.79
C ARG A 44 -23.71 8.25 -3.08
N PRO A 45 -24.18 7.05 -3.48
CA PRO A 45 -25.27 6.38 -2.77
C PRO A 45 -24.91 6.03 -1.33
N LEU A 46 -23.64 5.71 -1.04
CA LEU A 46 -23.18 5.40 0.31
C LEU A 46 -23.26 6.64 1.20
N PHE A 47 -22.82 7.79 0.70
CA PHE A 47 -22.85 9.05 1.46
C PHE A 47 -24.29 9.48 1.72
N THR A 48 -25.15 9.30 0.72
CA THR A 48 -26.58 9.62 0.83
C THR A 48 -27.26 8.75 1.88
N ARG A 49 -26.93 7.45 1.96
CA ARG A 49 -27.57 6.52 2.90
C ARG A 49 -27.04 6.57 4.33
N TYR A 50 -25.76 6.87 4.51
CA TYR A 50 -25.10 6.67 5.81
C TYR A 50 -24.52 7.94 6.43
N CYS A 51 -24.43 9.04 5.68
CA CYS A 51 -23.71 10.23 6.14
C CYS A 51 -24.54 11.52 6.04
N GLN A 52 -25.38 11.65 5.01
CA GLN A 52 -26.12 12.89 4.77
C GLN A 52 -27.20 13.18 5.81
N ASP A 53 -27.67 12.18 6.55
CA ASP A 53 -28.61 12.40 7.65
C ASP A 53 -28.04 13.37 8.71
N CYS A 54 -26.74 13.27 9.01
CA CYS A 54 -26.05 14.13 9.98
C CYS A 54 -25.17 15.22 9.33
N HIS A 55 -24.64 14.97 8.12
CA HIS A 55 -23.67 15.84 7.44
C HIS A 55 -24.13 16.30 6.04
N GLY A 56 -25.43 16.36 5.84
CA GLY A 56 -26.09 16.80 4.61
C GLY A 56 -26.13 18.32 4.41
N PRO A 57 -26.97 18.80 3.48
CA PRO A 57 -27.17 20.23 3.28
C PRO A 57 -27.85 20.89 4.49
N ASP A 58 -28.79 20.17 5.11
CA ASP A 58 -29.65 20.66 6.18
C ASP A 58 -29.14 20.30 7.59
N ALA A 59 -28.23 19.32 7.70
CA ALA A 59 -27.60 18.88 8.94
C ALA A 59 -26.07 18.98 8.85
N ARG A 60 -25.43 19.53 9.88
CA ARG A 60 -23.96 19.78 9.91
C ARG A 60 -23.35 19.43 11.25
N GLU A 61 -23.61 18.21 11.71
CA GLU A 61 -23.07 17.75 12.97
C GLU A 61 -21.54 17.79 12.96
N GLY A 62 -20.93 18.16 14.10
CA GLY A 62 -19.48 18.28 14.22
C GLY A 62 -18.82 19.30 13.28
N GLY A 63 -19.59 20.18 12.62
CA GLY A 63 -19.08 21.16 11.65
C GLY A 63 -18.69 20.57 10.29
N LEU A 64 -18.83 19.26 10.09
CA LEU A 64 -18.48 18.57 8.85
C LEU A 64 -19.57 18.75 7.79
N ARG A 65 -19.16 18.91 6.51
CA ARG A 65 -20.09 19.02 5.38
C ARG A 65 -19.62 18.19 4.18
N LEU A 66 -20.42 17.19 3.79
CA LEU A 66 -20.10 16.22 2.72
C LEU A 66 -20.80 16.52 1.39
N THR A 67 -21.30 17.74 1.20
CA THR A 67 -22.07 18.12 0.00
C THR A 67 -21.21 18.56 -1.19
N ASN A 68 -19.95 18.92 -0.97
CA ASN A 68 -19.00 19.21 -2.04
C ASN A 68 -17.56 18.90 -1.60
N ARG A 69 -16.66 18.75 -2.58
CA ARG A 69 -15.24 18.43 -2.28
C ARG A 69 -14.54 19.52 -1.45
N LYS A 70 -14.88 20.79 -1.68
CA LYS A 70 -14.21 21.94 -1.03
C LYS A 70 -14.41 21.99 0.49
N ASN A 71 -15.50 21.41 1.00
CA ASN A 71 -15.80 21.43 2.44
C ASN A 71 -15.19 20.23 3.21
N ILE A 72 -14.44 19.35 2.53
CA ILE A 72 -13.83 18.14 3.12
C ILE A 72 -12.31 18.31 3.34
N LEU A 73 -11.72 19.43 2.89
CA LEU A 73 -10.30 19.78 2.97
C LEU A 73 -10.12 21.06 3.79
#